data_AF-A0A539DNE3-F1
#
_entry.id   AF-A0A539DNE3-F1
#
_cell.length_a   1.000
_cell.length_b   1.000
_cell.length_c   1.000
_cell.angle_alpha   90.00
_cell.angle_beta   90.00
_cell.angle_gamma   90.00
#
_symmetry.space_group_name_H-M   'P 1'
#
loop_
_entity.id
_entity.type
_entity.pdbx_description
1 polymer ?
#
loop_
_entity_poly.entity_id
_entity_poly.type
_entity_poly.pdbx_seq_one_letter_code
_entity_poly.pdbx_strand_id
1 'polypeptide(L)'
;MTTSDKAERHLHRMQRKKAVVDAAIAHADQDKGLLLVLTGNGKGKSSSAFGMVARALGHGMRVGVAQFIKGRSDTGEEAFFRQQPGL
;
A
#
# COMPACT_ATOMS: atom_id res chain seq x y z
N MET A 1 -31.28 22.11 14.98
CA MET A 1 -29.84 21.94 14.67
C MET A 1 -29.54 22.73 13.41
N THR A 2 -28.78 23.81 13.54
CA THR A 2 -28.37 24.64 12.41
C THR A 2 -27.27 23.94 11.60
N THR A 3 -27.05 24.39 10.37
CA THR A 3 -25.93 23.91 9.54
C THR A 3 -24.57 24.17 10.22
N SER A 4 -24.47 25.27 10.97
CA SER A 4 -23.29 25.62 11.78
C SER A 4 -23.00 24.57 12.86
N ASP A 5 -24.02 24.16 13.64
CA ASP A 5 -23.86 23.14 14.68
C ASP A 5 -23.39 21.79 14.10
N LYS A 6 -23.82 21.45 12.87
CA LYS A 6 -23.40 20.23 12.18
C LYS A 6 -21.93 20.34 11.72
N ALA A 7 -21.51 21.50 11.24
CA ALA A 7 -20.14 21.76 10.82
C ALA A 7 -19.17 21.72 12.01
N GLU A 8 -19.50 22.36 13.12
CA GLU A 8 -18.68 22.36 14.35
C GLU A 8 -18.50 20.94 14.91
N ARG A 9 -19.59 20.16 15.00
CA ARG A 9 -19.51 18.74 15.40
C ARG A 9 -18.63 17.93 14.46
N HIS A 10 -18.72 18.17 13.15
CA HIS A 10 -17.88 17.49 12.17
C HIS A 10 -16.40 17.86 12.35
N LEU A 11 -16.09 19.14 12.49
CA LEU A 11 -14.72 19.64 12.72
C LEU A 11 -14.11 19.03 13.97
N HIS A 12 -14.83 19.06 15.09
CA HIS A 12 -14.36 18.48 16.34
C HIS A 12 -14.12 16.96 16.23
N ARG A 13 -14.97 16.23 15.49
CA ARG A 13 -14.75 14.80 15.19
C ARG A 13 -13.49 14.58 14.34
N MET A 14 -13.27 15.41 13.31
CA MET A 14 -12.10 15.31 12.44
C MET A 14 -10.81 15.66 13.19
N GLN A 15 -10.83 16.66 14.08
CA GLN A 15 -9.71 17.01 14.95
C GLN A 15 -9.32 15.84 15.87
N ARG A 16 -10.30 15.18 16.50
CA ARG A 16 -10.06 13.98 17.31
C ARG A 16 -9.43 12.85 16.50
N LYS A 17 -9.94 12.58 15.28
CA LYS A 17 -9.37 11.56 14.39
C LYS A 17 -7.93 11.92 13.99
N LYS A 18 -7.67 13.20 13.67
CA LYS A 18 -6.33 13.68 13.33
C LYS A 18 -5.35 13.45 14.47
N ALA A 19 -5.72 13.81 15.70
CA ALA A 19 -4.87 13.63 16.88
C ALA A 19 -4.46 12.15 17.10
N VAL A 20 -5.38 11.20 16.90
CA VAL A 20 -5.08 9.76 17.00
C VAL A 20 -4.11 9.31 15.90
N VAL A 21 -4.30 9.77 14.66
CA VAL A 21 -3.41 9.44 13.54
C VAL A 21 -2.03 10.06 13.75
N ASP A 22 -1.96 11.33 14.16
CA ASP A 22 -0.70 12.02 14.42
C ASP A 22 0.11 11.32 15.52
N ALA A 23 -0.56 10.90 16.60
CA ALA A 23 0.09 10.13 17.67
C ALA A 23 0.64 8.78 17.17
N ALA A 24 -0.13 8.06 16.35
CA ALA A 24 0.33 6.80 15.76
C ALA A 24 1.54 6.99 14.82
N ILE A 25 1.57 8.09 14.06
CA ILE A 25 2.72 8.46 13.21
C ILE A 25 3.93 8.79 14.08
N ALA A 26 3.76 9.58 15.14
CA ALA A 26 4.85 9.94 16.06
C ALA A 26 5.47 8.72 16.75
N HIS A 27 4.67 7.68 17.02
CA HIS A 27 5.16 6.41 17.56
C HIS A 27 5.85 5.51 16.53
N ALA A 28 5.63 5.71 15.24
CA ALA A 28 6.24 4.93 14.16
C ALA A 28 7.54 5.60 13.67
N ASP A 29 8.52 5.72 14.58
CA ASP A 29 9.78 6.47 14.39
C ASP A 29 10.94 5.67 13.78
N GLN A 30 10.75 4.36 13.60
CA GLN A 30 11.76 3.44 13.09
C GLN A 30 11.63 3.25 11.57
N ASP A 31 12.70 3.55 10.82
CA ASP A 31 12.85 3.13 9.43
C ASP A 31 13.44 1.71 9.37
N LYS A 32 12.66 0.75 8.85
CA LYS A 32 13.03 -0.67 8.79
C LYS A 32 12.28 -1.41 7.70
N GLY A 33 12.86 -2.53 7.26
CA GLY A 33 12.17 -3.49 6.41
C GLY A 33 10.94 -4.09 7.10
N LEU A 34 9.86 -4.29 6.35
CA LEU A 34 8.63 -4.90 6.82
C LEU A 34 8.33 -6.18 6.04
N LEU A 35 7.73 -7.17 6.71
CA LEU A 35 7.15 -8.35 6.08
C LEU A 35 5.64 -8.18 6.00
N LEU A 36 5.11 -8.12 4.77
CA LEU A 36 3.68 -8.01 4.52
C LEU A 36 3.14 -9.32 3.93
N VAL A 37 2.19 -9.95 4.63
CA VAL A 37 1.54 -11.18 4.17
C VAL A 37 0.15 -10.86 3.62
N LEU A 38 -0.01 -10.95 2.31
CA LEU A 38 -1.30 -10.79 1.64
C LEU A 38 -1.96 -12.16 1.50
N THR A 39 -2.95 -12.45 2.35
CA THR A 39 -3.63 -13.76 2.42
C THR A 39 -5.16 -13.65 2.35
N GLY A 40 -5.84 -14.79 2.37
CA GLY A 40 -7.30 -14.92 2.31
C GLY A 40 -7.83 -15.32 0.94
N ASN A 41 -9.13 -15.65 0.88
CA ASN A 41 -9.78 -16.18 -0.32
C ASN A 41 -10.16 -15.11 -1.35
N GLY A 42 -10.10 -13.83 -0.96
CA GLY A 42 -10.39 -12.70 -1.85
C GLY A 42 -9.41 -12.61 -3.02
N LYS A 43 -9.90 -12.11 -4.17
CA LYS A 43 -9.06 -11.71 -5.30
C LYS A 43 -8.26 -10.46 -4.94
N GLY A 44 -7.09 -10.27 -5.58
CA GLY A 44 -6.28 -9.05 -5.46
C GLY A 44 -4.98 -9.19 -4.67
N LYS A 45 -4.68 -10.35 -4.08
CA LYS A 45 -3.41 -10.58 -3.37
C LYS A 45 -2.19 -10.32 -4.26
N SER A 46 -2.11 -11.01 -5.40
CA SER A 46 -1.00 -10.85 -6.35
C SER A 46 -1.00 -9.46 -6.98
N SER A 47 -2.17 -8.93 -7.37
CA SER A 47 -2.26 -7.60 -7.98
C SER A 47 -1.80 -6.48 -7.03
N SER A 48 -2.11 -6.58 -5.73
CA SER A 48 -1.61 -5.64 -4.73
C SER A 48 -0.10 -5.80 -4.50
N ALA A 49 0.45 -7.01 -4.57
CA ALA A 49 1.89 -7.24 -4.52
C ALA A 49 2.60 -6.57 -5.71
N PHE A 50 2.11 -6.79 -6.93
CA PHE A 50 2.64 -6.14 -8.13
C PHE A 50 2.46 -4.62 -8.13
N GLY A 51 1.39 -4.09 -7.53
CA GLY A 51 1.24 -2.65 -7.29
C GLY A 51 2.34 -2.07 -6.40
N MET A 52 2.81 -2.83 -5.40
CA MET A 52 3.97 -2.44 -4.58
C MET A 52 5.28 -2.52 -5.36
N VAL A 53 5.45 -3.52 -6.23
CA VAL A 53 6.59 -3.61 -7.16
C VAL A 53 6.66 -2.36 -8.04
N ALA A 54 5.55 -1.99 -8.70
CA ALA A 54 5.49 -0.78 -9.52
C ALA A 54 5.83 0.48 -8.72
N ARG A 55 5.30 0.62 -7.49
CA ARG A 55 5.61 1.76 -6.62
C ARG A 55 7.10 1.82 -6.29
N ALA A 56 7.70 0.71 -5.88
CA ALA A 56 9.11 0.65 -5.51
C ALA A 56 10.02 1.01 -6.69
N LEU A 57 9.76 0.41 -7.86
CA LEU A 57 10.48 0.75 -9.10
C LEU A 57 10.31 2.22 -9.49
N GLY A 58 9.09 2.78 -9.35
CA GLY A 58 8.81 4.20 -9.60
C GLY A 58 9.56 5.16 -8.69
N HIS A 59 10.02 4.69 -7.53
CA HIS A 59 10.91 5.42 -6.62
C HIS A 59 12.40 5.04 -6.80
N GLY A 60 12.76 4.32 -7.87
CA GLY A 60 14.14 3.96 -8.18
C GLY A 60 14.72 2.84 -7.30
N MET A 61 13.87 2.11 -6.56
CA MET A 61 14.31 0.97 -5.76
C MET A 61 14.55 -0.26 -6.63
N ARG A 62 15.40 -1.17 -6.17
CA ARG A 62 15.57 -2.51 -6.78
C ARG A 62 14.60 -3.50 -6.17
N VAL A 63 14.00 -4.36 -6.99
CA VAL A 63 12.99 -5.32 -6.57
C VAL A 63 13.32 -6.69 -7.13
N GLY A 64 13.04 -7.76 -6.38
CA GLY A 64 13.11 -9.13 -6.89
C GLY A 64 11.77 -9.83 -6.72
N VAL A 65 11.37 -10.64 -7.71
CA VAL A 65 10.09 -11.37 -7.69
C VAL A 65 10.34 -12.87 -7.87
N ALA A 66 9.79 -13.68 -6.96
CA ALA A 66 9.75 -15.13 -7.06
C ALA A 66 8.29 -15.60 -7.06
N GLN A 67 7.85 -16.23 -8.15
CA GLN A 67 6.53 -16.85 -8.26
C GLN A 67 6.68 -18.37 -8.09
N PHE A 68 6.06 -18.92 -7.04
CA PHE A 68 6.20 -20.34 -6.69
C PHE A 68 5.31 -21.28 -7.52
N ILE A 69 4.28 -20.73 -8.17
CA ILE A 69 3.44 -21.48 -9.09
C ILE A 69 4.03 -21.28 -10.48
N LYS A 70 4.23 -22.38 -11.23
CA LYS A 70 4.63 -22.33 -12.64
C LYS A 70 3.54 -21.56 -13.42
N GLY A 71 3.81 -20.31 -13.72
CA GLY A 71 2.92 -19.47 -14.50
C GLY A 71 2.77 -20.03 -15.91
N ARG A 72 1.55 -20.02 -16.42
CA ARG A 72 1.41 -19.69 -17.83
C ARG A 72 2.15 -18.37 -18.03
N SER A 73 3.17 -18.37 -18.87
CA SER A 73 4.09 -17.25 -19.11
C SER A 73 3.42 -16.07 -19.85
N ASP A 74 2.09 -15.99 -19.80
CA ASP A 74 1.21 -15.04 -20.51
C ASP A 74 0.55 -14.02 -19.56
N THR A 75 1.02 -13.91 -18.30
CA THR A 75 0.52 -12.88 -17.39
C THR A 75 1.03 -11.49 -17.79
N GLY A 76 0.13 -10.51 -17.81
CA GLY A 76 0.48 -9.14 -18.19
C GLY A 76 1.49 -8.50 -17.24
N GLU A 77 1.42 -8.84 -15.95
CA GLU A 77 2.36 -8.36 -14.94
C GLU A 77 3.78 -8.84 -15.23
N GLU A 78 4.00 -10.14 -15.49
CA GLU A 78 5.33 -10.66 -15.84
C GLU A 78 5.89 -10.01 -17.10
N ALA A 79 5.08 -9.90 -18.16
CA ALA A 79 5.47 -9.31 -19.43
C ALA A 79 5.90 -7.84 -19.28
N PHE A 80 5.16 -7.06 -18.48
CA PHE A 80 5.46 -5.65 -18.22
C PHE A 80 6.69 -5.48 -17.32
N PHE A 81 6.72 -6.17 -16.19
CA PHE A 81 7.74 -5.97 -15.16
C PHE A 81 9.12 -6.46 -15.61
N ARG A 82 9.21 -7.57 -16.35
CA ARG A 82 10.49 -8.07 -16.89
C ARG A 82 11.27 -7.04 -17.72
N GLN A 83 10.58 -6.07 -18.31
CA GLN A 83 11.19 -5.02 -19.13
C GLN A 83 11.64 -3.80 -18.33
N GLN A 84 11.30 -3.71 -17.04
CA GLN A 84 11.58 -2.55 -16.21
C GLN A 84 13.02 -2.61 -15.66
N PRO A 85 13.80 -1.52 -15.76
CA PRO A 85 15.09 -1.44 -15.10
C PRO A 85 14.96 -1.59 -13.58
N GLY A 86 15.82 -2.41 -12.98
CA GLY A 86 15.87 -2.59 -11.51
C GLY A 86 14.98 -3.70 -10.95
N LEU A 87 14.28 -4.45 -11.80
CA LEU A 87 13.68 -5.73 -11.44
C LEU A 87 14.66 -6.91 -11.60
#